data_AF-A0A5C7GXQ1-F1
#
_entry.id   AF-A0A5C7GXQ1-F1
#
_cell.length_a   1.000
_cell.length_b   1.000
_cell.length_c   1.000
_cell.angle_alpha   90.00
_cell.angle_beta   90.00
_cell.angle_gamma   90.00
#
_symmetry.space_group_name_H-M   'P 1'
#
loop_
_entity.id
_entity.type
_entity.pdbx_description
1 polymer ?
#
loop_
_entity_poly.entity_id
_entity_poly.type
_entity_poly.pdbx_seq_one_letter_code
_entity_poly.pdbx_strand_id
1 'polypeptide(L)'
;MPAVVIHAGRPNSKAVGPNGQALGPVEVFSRQVVDSLNHLTHKLKHHPGQIEAAAIMEHVLHGSAYVKEAQKLHETDPLQKPKQDRYALRTSPQWLGPQIEVIRTATKTIEREINSVNDNPLIDVSRDLALHGGNFQGTPIGVSMDNTRLAIASIGKLLFAQFSELVNDFYNYGLPSNLSVKKTVSQVAKNVLTMWFNGELHPSRFCEKDLIKVVDREDVFAYIDDPCSATYQLMQKLRQVLVEHALVNAEAEKNSSTSIFQKNGNFEKELKTLLPKQVESTRTEFEDGNLAIPNMIKDCRSYPLYKFVREELGTEYLTGEKVRSPGEEFDKVFTAMCAGKLIDPMLESLKEWNGYHKIEALMVQELARNVEGIKKSGCRPDSKWLENSRKTQLVMDAVKQFVDHGCIPVYLTQH
;
A
#
# COMPACT_ATOMS: atom_id res chain seq x y z
N MET A 1 -31.86 10.57 -6.83
CA MET A 1 -32.53 9.32 -6.39
C MET A 1 -31.70 8.73 -5.26
N PRO A 2 -32.34 8.30 -4.16
CA PRO A 2 -31.77 8.35 -2.82
C PRO A 2 -30.77 7.23 -2.55
N ALA A 3 -29.91 7.51 -1.57
CA ALA A 3 -28.87 6.65 -1.02
C ALA A 3 -29.36 5.21 -0.79
N VAL A 4 -28.66 4.26 -1.41
CA VAL A 4 -28.72 2.84 -1.04
C VAL A 4 -27.45 2.55 -0.27
N VAL A 5 -27.49 2.91 1.02
CA VAL A 5 -26.54 2.43 2.04
C VAL A 5 -26.80 0.94 2.21
N ILE A 6 -26.07 0.10 1.48
CA ILE A 6 -26.01 -1.33 1.80
C ILE A 6 -24.86 -1.50 2.79
N HIS A 7 -25.24 -1.44 4.07
CA HIS A 7 -24.44 -1.94 5.17
C HIS A 7 -24.17 -3.44 4.95
N ALA A 8 -22.97 -3.78 4.51
CA ALA A 8 -22.45 -5.14 4.57
C ALA A 8 -21.23 -5.16 5.50
N GLY A 9 -21.44 -5.61 6.75
CA GLY A 9 -20.36 -6.05 7.64
C GLY A 9 -20.15 -5.22 8.91
N ARG A 10 -20.91 -5.56 9.96
CA ARG A 10 -20.77 -5.31 11.42
C ARG A 10 -19.90 -4.12 11.93
N PRO A 11 -20.49 -3.22 12.74
CA PRO A 11 -19.75 -2.22 13.53
C PRO A 11 -19.17 -2.91 14.78
N ASN A 12 -18.03 -3.58 14.67
CA ASN A 12 -17.27 -4.01 15.86
C ASN A 12 -15.82 -4.33 15.50
N SER A 13 -15.03 -3.28 15.32
CA SER A 13 -13.62 -3.27 15.70
C SER A 13 -13.16 -1.81 15.79
N LYS A 14 -13.57 -1.12 16.85
CA LYS A 14 -12.64 -0.12 17.40
C LYS A 14 -11.43 -0.95 17.85
N ALA A 15 -10.26 -0.72 17.28
CA ALA A 15 -9.04 -1.28 17.83
C ALA A 15 -8.80 -0.56 19.16
N VAL A 16 -9.30 -1.16 20.24
CA VAL A 16 -9.17 -0.63 21.60
C VAL A 16 -7.91 -1.25 22.19
N GLY A 17 -6.98 -0.43 22.66
CA GLY A 17 -5.86 -0.91 23.47
C GLY A 17 -6.38 -1.59 24.76
N PRO A 18 -5.52 -2.31 25.50
CA PRO A 18 -5.90 -3.00 26.75
C PRO A 18 -6.54 -2.09 27.81
N ASN A 19 -6.44 -0.75 27.66
CA ASN A 19 -6.94 0.26 28.58
C ASN A 19 -8.02 1.20 27.98
N GLY A 20 -8.71 0.84 26.89
CA GLY A 20 -9.84 1.66 26.41
C GLY A 20 -9.49 2.83 25.48
N GLN A 21 -8.21 3.05 25.16
CA GLN A 21 -7.75 4.19 24.35
C GLN A 21 -7.83 3.89 22.84
N ALA A 22 -8.19 4.91 22.05
CA ALA A 22 -8.13 4.90 20.59
C ALA A 22 -6.67 4.88 20.14
N LEU A 23 -6.32 3.96 19.24
CA LEU A 23 -4.97 3.88 18.67
C LEU A 23 -4.75 5.05 17.70
N GLY A 24 -3.55 5.63 17.78
CA GLY A 24 -3.11 6.72 16.93
C GLY A 24 -2.73 6.29 15.51
N PRO A 25 -2.33 7.26 14.67
CA PRO A 25 -2.43 7.18 13.23
C PRO A 25 -1.04 7.23 12.60
N VAL A 26 -0.45 6.06 12.43
CA VAL A 26 0.64 5.85 11.48
C VAL A 26 0.43 4.45 10.95
N GLU A 27 0.24 4.31 9.63
CA GLU A 27 0.50 3.11 8.82
C GLU A 27 -0.51 2.99 7.66
N VAL A 28 -0.31 3.75 6.59
CA VAL A 28 -1.03 3.50 5.32
C VAL A 28 -0.52 2.22 4.63
N PHE A 29 0.66 1.74 5.00
CA PHE A 29 1.23 0.47 4.55
C PHE A 29 1.92 -0.24 5.71
N SER A 30 1.11 -0.73 6.65
CA SER A 30 1.60 -1.57 7.74
C SER A 30 2.15 -2.88 7.18
N ARG A 31 3.06 -3.51 7.95
CA ARG A 31 3.51 -4.89 7.73
C ARG A 31 2.34 -5.90 7.62
N GLN A 32 1.14 -5.55 8.07
CA GLN A 32 -0.03 -6.44 8.04
C GLN A 32 -0.62 -6.61 6.64
N VAL A 33 -0.55 -5.58 5.79
CA VAL A 33 -0.90 -5.73 4.36
C VAL A 33 0.04 -6.75 3.74
N VAL A 34 1.35 -6.63 4.00
CA VAL A 34 2.36 -7.57 3.49
C VAL A 34 2.11 -8.98 4.02
N ASP A 35 1.79 -9.15 5.30
CA ASP A 35 1.47 -10.45 5.89
C ASP A 35 0.18 -11.05 5.29
N SER A 36 -0.81 -10.21 4.95
CA SER A 36 -2.06 -10.65 4.33
C SER A 36 -1.89 -11.21 2.91
N LEU A 37 -0.80 -10.83 2.24
CA LEU A 37 -0.42 -11.29 0.91
C LEU A 37 0.47 -12.55 0.94
N ASN A 38 0.76 -13.07 2.14
CA ASN A 38 1.62 -14.24 2.29
C ASN A 38 1.08 -15.41 1.45
N HIS A 39 1.94 -15.97 0.59
CA HIS A 39 1.58 -17.06 -0.31
C HIS A 39 0.84 -18.22 0.37
N LEU A 40 1.22 -18.60 1.60
CA LEU A 40 0.57 -19.70 2.33
C LEU A 40 -0.93 -19.45 2.52
N THR A 41 -1.32 -18.22 2.85
CA THR A 41 -2.72 -17.81 3.02
C THR A 41 -3.54 -18.10 1.76
N HIS A 42 -2.96 -17.86 0.58
CA HIS A 42 -3.66 -18.02 -0.69
C HIS A 42 -3.56 -19.45 -1.24
N LYS A 43 -2.41 -20.10 -1.07
CA LYS A 43 -2.17 -21.49 -1.46
C LYS A 43 -3.15 -22.44 -0.80
N LEU A 44 -3.46 -22.24 0.48
CA LEU A 44 -4.41 -23.06 1.24
C LEU A 44 -5.87 -22.91 0.78
N LYS A 45 -6.19 -21.92 -0.06
CA LYS A 45 -7.51 -21.75 -0.66
C LYS A 45 -7.60 -22.23 -2.11
N HIS A 46 -6.48 -22.58 -2.74
CA HIS A 46 -6.40 -23.21 -4.06
C HIS A 46 -6.93 -22.41 -5.27
N HIS A 47 -7.44 -21.19 -5.08
CA HIS A 47 -7.95 -20.36 -6.19
C HIS A 47 -6.78 -19.68 -6.93
N PRO A 48 -6.53 -20.02 -8.22
CA PRO A 48 -5.38 -19.51 -8.95
C PRO A 48 -5.42 -17.98 -9.13
N GLY A 49 -6.59 -17.39 -9.40
CA GLY A 49 -6.71 -15.94 -9.54
C GLY A 49 -6.40 -15.21 -8.23
N GLN A 50 -6.76 -15.80 -7.09
CA GLN A 50 -6.45 -15.25 -5.76
C GLN A 50 -4.94 -15.30 -5.48
N ILE A 51 -4.29 -16.42 -5.83
CA ILE A 51 -2.84 -16.60 -5.67
C ILE A 51 -2.09 -15.60 -6.55
N GLU A 52 -2.47 -15.48 -7.82
CA GLU A 52 -1.88 -14.54 -8.78
C GLU A 52 -2.04 -13.09 -8.32
N ALA A 53 -3.24 -12.68 -7.90
CA ALA A 53 -3.49 -11.33 -7.40
C ALA A 53 -2.62 -11.01 -6.18
N ALA A 54 -2.49 -11.95 -5.24
CA ALA A 54 -1.64 -11.77 -4.07
C ALA A 54 -0.15 -11.65 -4.44
N ALA A 55 0.33 -12.46 -5.38
CA ALA A 55 1.72 -12.44 -5.85
C ALA A 55 2.09 -11.09 -6.46
N ILE A 56 1.22 -10.54 -7.30
CA ILE A 56 1.41 -9.24 -7.94
C ILE A 56 1.46 -8.13 -6.89
N MET A 57 0.51 -8.11 -5.95
CA MET A 57 0.50 -7.14 -4.87
C MET A 57 1.75 -7.26 -3.97
N GLU A 58 2.15 -8.49 -3.63
CA GLU A 58 3.36 -8.77 -2.85
C GLU A 58 4.61 -8.25 -3.57
N HIS A 59 4.69 -8.47 -4.89
CA HIS A 59 5.79 -7.96 -5.71
C HIS A 59 5.90 -6.44 -5.64
N VAL A 60 4.79 -5.73 -5.84
CA VAL A 60 4.78 -4.25 -5.80
C VAL A 60 5.16 -3.74 -4.40
N LEU A 61 4.56 -4.28 -3.34
CA LEU A 61 4.80 -3.84 -1.97
C LEU A 61 6.22 -4.18 -1.46
N HIS A 62 6.79 -5.30 -1.87
CA HIS A 62 8.17 -5.65 -1.50
C HIS A 62 9.20 -4.66 -2.05
N GLY A 63 8.91 -4.07 -3.22
CA GLY A 63 9.72 -3.02 -3.82
C GLY A 63 9.37 -1.61 -3.34
N SER A 64 8.54 -1.44 -2.30
CA SER A 64 8.09 -0.13 -1.84
C SER A 64 8.98 0.43 -0.72
N ALA A 65 9.51 1.64 -0.91
CA ALA A 65 10.21 2.38 0.14
C ALA A 65 9.30 2.71 1.33
N TYR A 66 8.00 2.95 1.10
CA TYR A 66 7.02 3.19 2.17
C TYR A 66 6.89 1.99 3.11
N VAL A 67 6.83 0.77 2.57
CA VAL A 67 6.73 -0.46 3.37
C VAL A 67 7.99 -0.66 4.21
N LYS A 68 9.18 -0.38 3.65
CA LYS A 68 10.45 -0.46 4.37
C LYS A 68 10.52 0.54 5.53
N GLU A 69 10.05 1.76 5.32
CA GLU A 69 10.05 2.79 6.35
C GLU A 69 9.04 2.48 7.47
N ALA A 70 7.83 2.01 7.10
CA ALA A 70 6.84 1.56 8.06
C ALA A 70 7.35 0.40 8.94
N GLN A 71 8.12 -0.53 8.37
CA GLN A 71 8.75 -1.61 9.12
C GLN A 71 9.72 -1.10 10.19
N LYS A 72 10.59 -0.13 9.86
CA LYS A 72 11.53 0.46 10.83
C LYS A 72 10.80 1.18 11.97
N LEU A 73 9.77 1.95 11.64
CA LEU A 73 8.98 2.67 12.65
C LEU A 73 8.35 1.70 13.65
N HIS A 74 7.80 0.58 13.15
CA HIS A 74 7.19 -0.44 13.99
C HIS A 74 8.19 -1.19 14.89
N GLU A 75 9.45 -1.34 14.46
CA GLU A 75 10.53 -1.87 15.31
C GLU A 75 10.88 -0.93 16.47
N THR A 76 10.71 0.39 16.28
CA THR A 76 11.03 1.40 17.30
C THR A 76 9.90 1.69 18.29
N ASP A 77 8.63 1.49 17.91
CA ASP A 77 7.48 1.64 18.81
C ASP A 77 6.40 0.56 18.54
N PRO A 78 6.51 -0.62 19.18
CA PRO A 78 5.60 -1.75 18.93
C PRO A 78 4.14 -1.50 19.29
N LEU A 79 3.87 -0.50 20.14
CA LEU A 79 2.51 -0.18 20.62
C LEU A 79 1.69 0.62 19.61
N GLN A 80 2.31 1.14 18.54
CA GLN A 80 1.62 1.88 17.49
C GLN A 80 0.98 0.99 16.42
N LYS A 81 1.13 -0.34 16.51
CA LYS A 81 0.54 -1.27 15.54
C LYS A 81 -1.00 -1.33 15.65
N PRO A 82 -1.78 -0.88 14.66
CA PRO A 82 -3.16 -1.36 14.52
C PRO A 82 -3.16 -2.89 14.45
N LYS A 83 -4.17 -3.54 15.05
CA LYS A 83 -4.19 -5.01 15.14
C LYS A 83 -4.51 -5.67 13.80
N GLN A 84 -5.34 -5.04 12.96
CA GLN A 84 -5.77 -5.55 11.64
C GLN A 84 -6.13 -4.40 10.68
N ASP A 85 -5.75 -4.55 9.41
CA ASP A 85 -6.28 -3.70 8.33
C ASP A 85 -7.74 -4.07 7.98
N ARG A 86 -8.42 -3.11 7.36
CA ARG A 86 -9.80 -3.27 6.85
C ARG A 86 -9.87 -4.19 5.64
N TYR A 87 -11.09 -4.65 5.34
CA TYR A 87 -11.31 -5.69 4.35
C TYR A 87 -10.97 -5.24 2.92
N ALA A 88 -11.26 -3.99 2.56
CA ALA A 88 -10.99 -3.48 1.22
C ALA A 88 -9.50 -3.59 0.83
N LEU A 89 -8.60 -3.52 1.82
CA LEU A 89 -7.18 -3.73 1.64
C LEU A 89 -6.81 -5.21 1.81
N ARG A 90 -7.09 -5.78 3.00
CA ARG A 90 -6.64 -7.10 3.44
C ARG A 90 -7.24 -8.28 2.67
N THR A 91 -8.45 -8.13 2.13
CA THR A 91 -9.14 -9.20 1.41
C THR A 91 -9.15 -9.00 -0.11
N SER A 92 -8.40 -8.01 -0.61
CA SER A 92 -8.39 -7.67 -2.02
C SER A 92 -7.97 -8.83 -2.95
N PRO A 93 -7.00 -9.71 -2.61
CA PRO A 93 -6.73 -10.88 -3.46
C PRO A 93 -7.90 -11.88 -3.51
N GLN A 94 -8.54 -12.14 -2.35
CA GLN A 94 -9.71 -13.02 -2.27
C GLN A 94 -10.90 -12.45 -3.03
N TRP A 95 -11.02 -11.13 -3.09
CA TRP A 95 -12.08 -10.44 -3.83
C TRP A 95 -11.83 -10.45 -5.34
N LEU A 96 -10.62 -10.10 -5.78
CA LEU A 96 -10.25 -9.96 -7.19
C LEU A 96 -10.05 -11.31 -7.89
N GLY A 97 -9.53 -12.32 -7.19
CA GLY A 97 -9.19 -13.61 -7.77
C GLY A 97 -10.31 -14.26 -8.60
N PRO A 98 -11.52 -14.44 -8.05
CA PRO A 98 -12.64 -14.99 -8.81
C PRO A 98 -13.06 -14.12 -10.01
N GLN A 99 -12.88 -12.79 -9.94
CA GLN A 99 -13.25 -11.90 -11.04
C GLN A 99 -12.27 -12.07 -12.22
N ILE A 100 -10.98 -12.22 -11.91
CA ILE A 100 -9.94 -12.54 -12.90
C ILE A 100 -10.25 -13.87 -13.59
N GLU A 101 -10.63 -14.90 -12.83
CA GLU A 101 -10.98 -16.22 -13.37
C GLU A 101 -12.20 -16.16 -14.30
N VAL A 102 -13.24 -15.38 -13.93
CA VAL A 102 -14.42 -15.14 -14.77
C VAL A 102 -14.03 -14.43 -16.08
N ILE A 103 -13.25 -13.36 -16.00
CA ILE A 103 -12.81 -12.58 -17.17
C ILE A 103 -11.95 -13.43 -18.10
N ARG A 104 -11.01 -14.22 -17.56
CA ARG A 104 -10.17 -15.14 -18.35
C ARG A 104 -11.01 -16.18 -19.08
N THR A 105 -12.00 -16.76 -18.41
CA THR A 105 -12.90 -17.75 -18.99
C THR A 105 -13.75 -17.14 -20.11
N ALA A 106 -14.35 -15.97 -19.86
CA ALA A 106 -15.11 -15.21 -20.85
C ALA A 106 -14.26 -14.87 -22.08
N THR A 107 -13.02 -14.42 -21.88
CA THR A 107 -12.06 -14.12 -22.95
C THR A 107 -11.85 -15.35 -23.83
N LYS A 108 -11.60 -16.53 -23.24
CA LYS A 108 -11.42 -17.78 -24.01
C LYS A 108 -12.68 -18.21 -24.76
N THR A 109 -13.86 -17.95 -24.20
CA THR A 109 -15.14 -18.23 -24.90
C THR A 109 -15.33 -17.31 -26.10
N ILE A 110 -15.08 -16.02 -25.95
CA ILE A 110 -15.16 -15.06 -27.06
C ILE A 110 -14.09 -15.34 -28.13
N GLU A 111 -12.85 -15.65 -27.73
CA GLU A 111 -11.78 -16.06 -28.67
C GLU A 111 -12.20 -17.26 -29.53
N ARG A 112 -12.92 -18.24 -28.97
CA ARG A 112 -13.45 -19.36 -29.76
C ARG A 112 -14.57 -18.91 -30.70
N GLU A 113 -15.49 -18.09 -30.22
CA GLU A 113 -16.66 -17.65 -30.98
C GLU A 113 -16.26 -16.84 -32.23
N ILE A 114 -15.32 -15.90 -32.09
CA ILE A 114 -14.83 -15.07 -33.21
C ILE A 114 -14.06 -15.89 -34.26
N ASN A 115 -13.63 -17.09 -33.91
CA ASN A 115 -12.95 -18.03 -34.81
C ASN A 115 -13.86 -19.23 -35.20
N SER A 116 -15.17 -19.14 -34.94
CA SER A 116 -16.13 -20.20 -35.27
C SER A 116 -16.81 -19.98 -36.63
N VAL A 117 -17.43 -21.03 -37.19
CA VAL A 117 -18.35 -20.88 -38.33
C VAL A 117 -19.76 -20.74 -37.76
N ASN A 118 -20.22 -19.50 -37.62
CA ASN A 118 -21.51 -19.12 -37.05
C ASN A 118 -22.62 -18.91 -38.11
N ASP A 119 -22.41 -19.44 -39.31
CA ASP A 119 -23.34 -19.38 -40.44
C ASP A 119 -24.17 -20.66 -40.56
N ASN A 120 -25.24 -20.62 -41.36
CA ASN A 120 -26.07 -21.78 -41.66
C ASN A 120 -26.73 -21.68 -43.06
N PRO A 121 -26.68 -22.76 -43.88
CA PRO A 121 -26.11 -24.08 -43.59
C PRO A 121 -24.58 -24.12 -43.70
N LEU A 122 -23.96 -25.13 -43.08
CA LEU A 122 -22.55 -25.42 -43.31
C LEU A 122 -22.38 -26.17 -44.63
N ILE A 123 -21.46 -25.72 -45.47
CA ILE A 123 -21.14 -26.37 -46.74
C ILE A 123 -19.92 -27.28 -46.54
N ASP A 124 -20.16 -28.59 -46.54
CA ASP A 124 -19.10 -29.59 -46.48
C ASP A 124 -18.84 -30.18 -47.86
N VAL A 125 -17.88 -29.58 -48.56
CA VAL A 125 -17.47 -29.99 -49.92
C VAL A 125 -16.92 -31.41 -49.96
N SER A 126 -16.28 -31.88 -48.88
CA SER A 126 -15.65 -33.20 -48.85
C SER A 126 -16.68 -34.33 -48.90
N ARG A 127 -17.88 -34.06 -48.39
CA ARG A 127 -19.01 -35.00 -48.38
C ARG A 127 -20.10 -34.65 -49.38
N ASP A 128 -19.96 -33.54 -50.11
CA ASP A 128 -20.99 -32.98 -51.00
C ASP A 128 -22.33 -32.75 -50.26
N LEU A 129 -22.28 -32.14 -49.07
CA LEU A 129 -23.43 -31.94 -48.19
C LEU A 129 -23.59 -30.49 -47.72
N ALA A 130 -24.86 -30.07 -47.61
CA ALA A 130 -25.27 -28.87 -46.87
C ALA A 130 -25.89 -29.28 -45.51
N LEU A 131 -25.16 -29.01 -44.41
CA LEU A 131 -25.59 -29.36 -43.06
C LEU A 131 -26.37 -28.20 -42.44
N HIS A 132 -27.64 -28.46 -42.11
CA HIS A 132 -28.47 -27.50 -41.38
C HIS A 132 -28.28 -27.66 -39.88
N GLY A 133 -28.11 -26.56 -39.16
CA GLY A 133 -27.84 -26.54 -37.73
C GLY A 133 -28.18 -25.19 -37.09
N GLY A 134 -27.63 -24.97 -35.89
CA GLY A 134 -27.94 -23.81 -35.06
C GLY A 134 -26.74 -22.93 -34.73
N ASN A 135 -25.67 -22.95 -35.54
CA ASN A 135 -24.42 -22.26 -35.23
C ASN A 135 -24.55 -20.73 -35.13
N PHE A 136 -25.63 -20.15 -35.67
CA PHE A 136 -25.97 -18.73 -35.52
C PHE A 136 -26.38 -18.34 -34.08
N GLN A 137 -26.61 -19.30 -33.18
CA GLN A 137 -27.05 -19.03 -31.82
C GLN A 137 -25.89 -18.59 -30.92
N GLY A 138 -25.76 -17.27 -30.71
CA GLY A 138 -24.68 -16.63 -29.95
C GLY A 138 -24.75 -16.74 -28.42
N THR A 139 -25.33 -17.80 -27.85
CA THR A 139 -25.40 -18.02 -26.39
C THR A 139 -24.04 -17.86 -25.69
N PRO A 140 -22.90 -18.35 -26.24
CA PRO A 140 -21.60 -18.16 -25.62
C PRO A 140 -21.22 -16.70 -25.39
N ILE A 141 -21.66 -15.80 -26.28
CA ILE A 141 -21.45 -14.34 -26.15
C ILE A 141 -22.28 -13.80 -24.98
N GLY A 142 -23.60 -14.06 -24.98
CA GLY A 142 -24.51 -13.55 -23.97
C GLY A 142 -24.10 -13.94 -22.54
N VAL A 143 -23.83 -15.23 -22.33
CA VAL A 143 -23.39 -15.76 -21.02
C VAL A 143 -22.06 -15.15 -20.59
N SER A 144 -21.10 -15.03 -21.52
CA SER A 144 -19.78 -14.45 -21.21
C SER A 144 -19.88 -12.98 -20.83
N MET A 145 -20.71 -12.21 -21.53
CA MET A 145 -20.89 -10.78 -21.26
C MET A 145 -21.66 -10.52 -19.97
N ASP A 146 -22.69 -11.31 -19.65
CA ASP A 146 -23.40 -11.21 -18.36
C ASP A 146 -22.48 -11.48 -17.18
N ASN A 147 -21.69 -12.55 -17.25
CA ASN A 147 -20.72 -12.89 -16.20
C ASN A 147 -19.63 -11.83 -16.07
N THR A 148 -19.11 -11.34 -17.20
CA THR A 148 -18.08 -10.29 -17.21
C THR A 148 -18.60 -8.98 -16.63
N ARG A 149 -19.85 -8.60 -16.94
CA ARG A 149 -20.49 -7.40 -16.39
C ARG A 149 -20.58 -7.45 -14.86
N LEU A 150 -20.94 -8.61 -14.29
CA LEU A 150 -20.96 -8.81 -12.84
C LEU A 150 -19.55 -8.73 -12.23
N ALA A 151 -18.55 -9.33 -12.90
CA ALA A 151 -17.15 -9.26 -12.45
C ALA A 151 -16.63 -7.81 -12.43
N ILE A 152 -16.90 -7.02 -13.48
CA ILE A 152 -16.54 -5.60 -13.55
C ILE A 152 -17.22 -4.79 -12.44
N ALA A 153 -18.51 -5.03 -12.17
CA ALA A 153 -19.22 -4.37 -11.07
C ALA A 153 -18.60 -4.70 -9.70
N SER A 154 -18.17 -5.94 -9.50
CA SER A 154 -17.47 -6.38 -8.28
C SER A 154 -16.10 -5.69 -8.12
N ILE A 155 -15.33 -5.54 -9.19
CA ILE A 155 -14.06 -4.77 -9.20
C ILE A 155 -14.34 -3.30 -8.85
N GLY A 156 -15.34 -2.68 -9.48
CA GLY A 156 -15.76 -1.31 -9.18
C GLY A 156 -16.17 -1.12 -7.72
N LYS A 157 -16.83 -2.10 -7.12
CA LYS A 157 -17.20 -2.06 -5.70
C LYS A 157 -15.98 -2.07 -4.77
N LEU A 158 -14.94 -2.83 -5.11
CA LEU A 158 -13.69 -2.83 -4.36
C LEU A 158 -12.97 -1.48 -4.46
N LEU A 159 -12.86 -0.92 -5.67
CA LEU A 159 -12.27 0.41 -5.90
C LEU A 159 -13.00 1.48 -5.09
N PHE A 160 -14.34 1.47 -5.09
CA PHE A 160 -15.15 2.38 -4.28
C PHE A 160 -14.85 2.25 -2.78
N ALA A 161 -14.73 1.02 -2.26
CA ALA A 161 -14.44 0.78 -0.86
C ALA A 161 -13.03 1.26 -0.48
N GLN A 162 -12.03 0.97 -1.31
CA GLN A 162 -10.65 1.42 -1.11
C GLN A 162 -10.55 2.95 -1.16
N PHE A 163 -11.20 3.59 -2.14
CA PHE A 163 -11.24 5.05 -2.24
C PHE A 163 -11.95 5.68 -1.04
N SER A 164 -13.06 5.09 -0.58
CA SER A 164 -13.80 5.56 0.60
C SER A 164 -12.96 5.48 1.87
N GLU A 165 -12.12 4.46 2.01
CA GLU A 165 -11.15 4.35 3.12
C GLU A 165 -10.01 5.37 2.97
N LEU A 166 -9.52 5.60 1.75
CA LEU A 166 -8.43 6.53 1.46
C LEU A 166 -8.77 8.01 1.75
N VAL A 167 -9.98 8.45 1.42
CA VAL A 167 -10.41 9.85 1.59
C VAL A 167 -11.03 10.13 2.96
N ASN A 168 -11.23 9.10 3.78
CA ASN A 168 -11.77 9.23 5.12
C ASN A 168 -10.63 9.30 6.13
N ASP A 169 -10.53 10.43 6.82
CA ASP A 169 -9.57 10.74 7.87
C ASP A 169 -9.53 9.71 9.01
N PHE A 170 -10.66 9.11 9.38
CA PHE A 170 -10.69 8.05 10.38
C PHE A 170 -10.07 6.73 9.90
N TYR A 171 -9.94 6.53 8.58
CA TYR A 171 -9.59 5.25 7.96
C TYR A 171 -8.32 5.30 7.11
N ASN A 172 -7.75 6.48 6.88
CA ASN A 172 -6.56 6.69 6.04
C ASN A 172 -5.25 6.79 6.83
N TYR A 173 -5.29 6.44 8.13
CA TYR A 173 -4.11 6.20 8.97
C TYR A 173 -3.09 7.34 9.03
N GLY A 174 -3.54 8.61 8.96
CA GLY A 174 -2.66 9.75 9.15
C GLY A 174 -1.56 9.81 8.10
N LEU A 175 -1.90 10.21 6.88
CA LEU A 175 -0.94 10.42 5.80
C LEU A 175 0.29 11.23 6.29
N PRO A 176 1.50 10.91 5.77
CA PRO A 176 2.73 10.81 6.58
C PRO A 176 3.32 12.09 7.19
N SER A 177 4.25 11.83 8.12
CA SER A 177 4.95 12.70 9.07
C SER A 177 5.56 13.99 8.52
N ASN A 178 5.36 15.07 9.30
CA ASN A 178 5.80 16.42 8.99
C ASN A 178 7.14 16.76 9.68
N LEU A 179 8.23 16.61 8.93
CA LEU A 179 9.57 16.98 9.41
C LEU A 179 9.71 18.49 9.68
N SER A 180 8.89 19.33 9.02
CA SER A 180 8.91 20.79 9.17
C SER A 180 8.25 21.26 10.47
N VAL A 181 7.11 20.68 10.85
CA VAL A 181 6.47 20.93 12.15
C VAL A 181 7.41 20.50 13.28
N LYS A 182 8.00 19.30 13.17
CA LYS A 182 8.95 18.77 14.17
C LYS A 182 10.16 19.68 14.34
N LYS A 183 10.79 20.10 13.23
CA LYS A 183 11.93 21.03 13.24
C LYS A 183 11.55 22.37 13.86
N THR A 184 10.40 22.93 13.49
CA THR A 184 9.94 24.23 14.00
C THR A 184 9.63 24.16 15.49
N VAL A 185 8.93 23.11 15.96
CA VAL A 185 8.66 22.90 17.38
C VAL A 185 9.95 22.70 18.16
N SER A 186 10.93 21.92 17.66
CA SER A 186 12.26 21.77 18.28
C SER A 186 12.99 23.11 18.35
N GLN A 187 12.97 23.90 17.28
CA GLN A 187 13.63 25.20 17.23
C GLN A 187 13.02 26.17 18.24
N VAL A 188 11.69 26.29 18.27
CA VAL A 188 10.98 27.17 19.23
C VAL A 188 11.20 26.68 20.66
N ALA A 189 11.15 25.37 20.90
CA ALA A 189 11.45 24.80 22.21
C ALA A 189 12.87 25.16 22.65
N LYS A 190 13.86 25.05 21.74
CA LYS A 190 15.25 25.41 22.06
C LYS A 190 15.40 26.89 22.37
N ASN A 191 14.79 27.76 21.57
CA ASN A 191 14.85 29.20 21.75
C ASN A 191 14.20 29.66 23.06
N VAL A 192 13.01 29.14 23.36
CA VAL A 192 12.18 29.64 24.46
C VAL A 192 12.49 28.90 25.77
N LEU A 193 12.70 27.59 25.72
CA LEU A 193 12.68 26.70 26.89
C LEU A 193 14.07 26.31 27.41
N THR A 194 15.15 26.60 26.69
CA THR A 194 16.49 26.13 27.07
C THR A 194 17.21 27.08 28.01
N MET A 195 17.12 28.38 27.75
CA MET A 195 17.90 29.38 28.47
C MET A 195 17.07 30.36 29.29
N TRP A 196 17.74 30.92 30.29
CA TRP A 196 17.32 32.07 31.06
C TRP A 196 17.75 33.39 30.43
N PHE A 197 17.25 34.51 30.95
CA PHE A 197 17.72 35.86 30.57
C PHE A 197 19.20 36.09 30.94
N ASN A 198 19.74 35.32 31.90
CA ASN A 198 21.13 35.38 32.35
C ASN A 198 22.06 34.35 31.66
N GLY A 199 21.54 33.54 30.74
CA GLY A 199 22.31 32.50 30.02
C GLY A 199 22.44 31.15 30.73
N GLU A 200 21.88 30.98 31.93
CA GLU A 200 21.82 29.67 32.60
C GLU A 200 20.80 28.73 31.94
N LEU A 201 20.83 27.44 32.31
CA LEU A 201 19.94 26.41 31.76
C LEU A 201 18.62 26.34 32.53
N HIS A 202 17.49 26.38 31.82
CA HIS A 202 16.16 26.35 32.42
C HIS A 202 15.63 24.91 32.60
N PRO A 203 14.89 24.61 33.68
CA PRO A 203 14.28 23.28 33.89
C PRO A 203 13.42 22.79 32.72
N SER A 204 12.76 23.70 32.00
CA SER A 204 11.96 23.37 30.80
C SER A 204 12.75 22.81 29.61
N ARG A 205 14.08 22.76 29.65
CA ARG A 205 14.91 22.14 28.60
C ARG A 205 14.54 20.66 28.35
N PHE A 206 14.01 19.98 29.38
CA PHE A 206 13.60 18.58 29.28
C PHE A 206 12.26 18.38 28.56
N CYS A 207 11.49 19.45 28.34
CA CYS A 207 10.20 19.38 27.64
C CYS A 207 10.37 19.08 26.14
N GLU A 208 11.50 19.43 25.52
CA GLU A 208 11.70 19.27 24.06
C GLU A 208 11.40 17.84 23.60
N LYS A 209 11.93 16.83 24.30
CA LYS A 209 11.76 15.43 23.91
C LYS A 209 10.29 15.02 23.89
N ASP A 210 9.49 15.47 24.85
CA ASP A 210 8.08 15.11 24.95
C ASP A 210 7.20 15.95 24.00
N LEU A 211 7.55 17.22 23.76
CA LEU A 211 6.93 18.04 22.71
C LEU A 211 7.11 17.42 21.33
N ILE A 212 8.30 16.89 21.05
CA ILE A 212 8.58 16.21 19.78
C ILE A 212 7.82 14.90 19.66
N LYS A 213 7.66 14.14 20.75
CA LYS A 213 6.78 12.95 20.75
C LYS A 213 5.32 13.30 20.47
N VAL A 214 4.83 14.47 20.90
CA VAL A 214 3.48 14.92 20.53
C VAL A 214 3.39 15.08 19.02
N VAL A 215 4.33 15.78 18.39
CA VAL A 215 4.35 15.96 16.93
C VAL A 215 4.42 14.62 16.20
N ASP A 216 5.25 13.68 16.67
CA ASP A 216 5.40 12.35 16.06
C ASP A 216 4.13 11.49 16.18
N ARG A 217 3.25 11.78 17.15
CA ARG A 217 2.03 11.01 17.43
C ARG A 217 0.75 11.64 16.88
N GLU A 218 0.83 12.88 16.41
CA GLU A 218 -0.35 13.63 15.97
C GLU A 218 -0.54 13.56 14.45
N ASP A 219 -1.78 13.37 14.03
CA ASP A 219 -2.18 13.45 12.63
C ASP A 219 -1.89 14.82 12.06
N VAL A 220 -0.96 14.91 11.10
CA VAL A 220 -0.59 16.18 10.45
C VAL A 220 -1.83 16.85 9.86
N PHE A 221 -2.63 16.10 9.11
CA PHE A 221 -3.82 16.64 8.43
C PHE A 221 -4.97 17.02 9.38
N ALA A 222 -4.90 16.64 10.67
CA ALA A 222 -5.88 17.08 11.66
C ALA A 222 -5.65 18.51 12.14
N TYR A 223 -4.52 19.13 11.79
CA TYR A 223 -4.22 20.51 12.20
C TYR A 223 -3.53 21.38 11.15
N ILE A 224 -2.98 20.81 10.08
CA ILE A 224 -2.01 21.52 9.22
C ILE A 224 -2.59 22.68 8.40
N ASP A 225 -3.92 22.73 8.24
CA ASP A 225 -4.65 23.83 7.61
C ASP A 225 -4.67 25.10 8.49
N ASP A 226 -4.69 24.94 9.81
CA ASP A 226 -4.42 26.00 10.78
C ASP A 226 -3.57 25.46 11.94
N PRO A 227 -2.24 25.32 11.74
CA PRO A 227 -1.37 24.58 12.66
C PRO A 227 -1.18 25.25 14.02
N CYS A 228 -1.72 26.46 14.20
CA CYS A 228 -1.65 27.19 15.46
C CYS A 228 -3.03 27.51 16.06
N SER A 229 -4.10 26.91 15.52
CA SER A 229 -5.44 26.96 16.10
C SER A 229 -5.44 26.43 17.54
N ALA A 230 -6.04 27.17 18.46
CA ALA A 230 -6.18 26.75 19.86
C ALA A 230 -7.19 25.61 20.04
N THR A 231 -8.07 25.38 19.07
CA THR A 231 -9.08 24.31 19.10
C THR A 231 -8.56 23.01 18.49
N TYR A 232 -7.41 23.03 17.82
CA TYR A 232 -6.79 21.85 17.21
C TYR A 232 -5.85 21.12 18.16
N GLN A 233 -5.70 19.83 17.89
CA GLN A 233 -5.08 18.87 18.81
C GLN A 233 -3.60 19.13 19.03
N LEU A 234 -2.89 19.65 18.01
CA LEU A 234 -1.46 19.98 18.12
C LEU A 234 -1.22 21.01 19.24
N MET A 235 -1.86 22.17 19.19
CA MET A 235 -1.65 23.22 20.19
C MET A 235 -2.13 22.80 21.59
N GLN A 236 -3.24 22.04 21.67
CA GLN A 236 -3.75 21.52 22.94
C GLN A 236 -2.75 20.57 23.61
N LYS A 237 -2.19 19.61 22.86
CA LYS A 237 -1.25 18.63 23.40
C LYS A 237 0.14 19.22 23.68
N LEU A 238 0.62 20.14 22.85
CA LEU A 238 1.87 20.86 23.14
C LEU A 238 1.75 21.67 24.44
N ARG A 239 0.62 22.36 24.64
CA ARG A 239 0.31 23.05 25.89
C ARG A 239 0.24 22.08 27.07
N GLN A 240 -0.41 20.93 26.90
CA GLN A 240 -0.54 19.91 27.93
C GLN A 240 0.85 19.43 28.42
N VAL A 241 1.80 19.17 27.52
CA VAL A 241 3.17 18.79 27.90
C VAL A 241 3.83 19.85 28.78
N LEU A 242 3.72 21.13 28.43
CA LEU A 242 4.31 22.21 29.23
C LEU A 242 3.64 22.33 30.60
N VAL A 243 2.31 22.16 30.67
CA VAL A 243 1.56 22.19 31.93
C VAL A 243 1.93 21.00 32.82
N GLU A 244 2.04 19.79 32.26
CA GLU A 244 2.44 18.59 33.01
C GLU A 244 3.85 18.75 33.60
N HIS A 245 4.81 19.26 32.82
CA HIS A 245 6.15 19.56 33.32
C HIS A 245 6.14 20.66 34.39
N ALA A 246 5.30 21.70 34.24
CA ALA A 246 5.15 22.75 35.26
C ALA A 246 4.59 22.20 36.58
N LEU A 247 3.62 21.28 36.53
CA LEU A 247 3.07 20.63 37.74
C LEU A 247 4.11 19.78 38.47
N VAL A 248 5.01 19.12 37.73
CA VAL A 248 6.12 18.34 38.29
C VAL A 248 7.23 19.24 38.85
N ASN A 249 7.39 20.46 38.33
CA ASN A 249 8.40 21.43 38.77
C ASN A 249 8.16 21.98 40.19
N ALA A 250 6.96 21.76 40.76
CA ALA A 250 6.61 21.94 42.17
C ALA A 250 7.09 23.30 42.78
N GLU A 251 7.96 23.27 43.79
CA GLU A 251 8.44 24.48 44.48
C GLU A 251 9.23 25.43 43.56
N ALA A 252 9.91 24.90 42.53
CA ALA A 252 10.59 25.73 41.54
C ALA A 252 9.60 26.51 40.66
N GLU A 253 8.33 26.10 40.60
CA GLU A 253 7.31 26.83 39.82
C GLU A 253 6.88 28.14 40.49
N LYS A 254 7.07 28.28 41.81
CA LYS A 254 6.71 29.49 42.57
C LYS A 254 7.64 30.67 42.28
N ASN A 255 8.86 30.39 41.85
CA ASN A 255 9.79 31.42 41.43
C ASN A 255 9.57 31.72 39.94
N SER A 256 9.24 32.98 39.63
CA SER A 256 8.95 33.45 38.27
C SER A 256 10.03 33.08 37.27
N SER A 257 11.25 33.01 37.77
CA SER A 257 12.42 32.85 36.94
C SER A 257 12.63 31.38 36.51
N THR A 258 12.21 30.40 37.34
CA THR A 258 12.21 28.95 37.07
C THR A 258 10.88 28.41 36.54
N SER A 259 9.83 29.24 36.47
CA SER A 259 8.47 28.84 36.12
C SER A 259 8.37 28.40 34.66
N ILE A 260 7.96 27.15 34.44
CA ILE A 260 7.69 26.61 33.10
C ILE A 260 6.37 27.18 32.57
N PHE A 261 5.37 27.38 33.43
CA PHE A 261 4.07 27.91 33.06
C PHE A 261 4.17 29.32 32.47
N GLN A 262 5.04 30.18 33.03
CA GLN A 262 5.27 31.53 32.50
C GLN A 262 5.89 31.53 31.10
N LYS A 263 6.59 30.46 30.70
CA LYS A 263 7.15 30.32 29.34
C LYS A 263 6.13 29.91 28.29
N ASN A 264 4.97 29.37 28.70
CA ASN A 264 3.96 28.86 27.78
C ASN A 264 3.46 29.93 26.79
N GLY A 265 3.16 31.13 27.28
CA GLY A 265 2.72 32.25 26.43
C GLY A 265 3.76 32.66 25.38
N ASN A 266 5.05 32.67 25.77
CA ASN A 266 6.14 32.98 24.85
C ASN A 266 6.35 31.87 23.80
N PHE A 267 6.26 30.61 24.23
CA PHE A 267 6.35 29.45 23.35
C PHE A 267 5.25 29.47 22.29
N GLU A 268 3.99 29.63 22.69
CA GLU A 268 2.88 29.69 21.74
C GLU A 268 2.98 30.89 20.80
N LYS A 269 3.43 32.05 21.29
CA LYS A 269 3.58 33.26 20.48
C LYS A 269 4.65 33.09 19.40
N GLU A 270 5.80 32.52 19.75
CA GLU A 270 6.87 32.27 18.79
C GLU A 270 6.49 31.18 17.79
N LEU A 271 5.81 30.12 18.24
CA LEU A 271 5.30 29.06 17.37
C LEU A 271 4.26 29.60 16.36
N LYS A 272 3.30 30.42 16.82
CA LYS A 272 2.32 31.12 15.97
C LYS A 272 2.95 32.00 14.90
N THR A 273 4.15 32.50 15.15
CA THR A 273 4.87 33.38 14.22
C THR A 273 5.61 32.58 13.14
N LEU A 274 6.16 31.42 13.50
CA LEU A 274 7.07 30.65 12.64
C LEU A 274 6.38 29.50 11.92
N LEU A 275 5.51 28.75 12.59
CA LEU A 275 4.98 27.48 12.09
C LEU A 275 4.16 27.62 10.79
N PRO A 276 3.21 28.56 10.65
CA PRO A 276 2.46 28.71 9.40
C PRO A 276 3.37 29.02 8.19
N LYS A 277 4.39 29.85 8.39
CA LYS A 277 5.36 30.21 7.33
C LYS A 277 6.21 29.02 6.90
N GLN A 278 6.65 28.21 7.87
CA GLN A 278 7.46 27.01 7.60
C GLN A 278 6.65 25.93 6.89
N VAL A 279 5.39 25.73 7.29
CA VAL A 279 4.46 24.81 6.62
C VAL A 279 4.27 25.19 5.16
N GLU A 280 4.04 26.48 4.88
CA GLU A 280 3.84 26.97 3.52
C GLU A 280 5.12 26.89 2.66
N SER A 281 6.27 27.28 3.22
CA SER A 281 7.58 27.12 2.54
C SER A 281 7.82 25.66 2.16
N THR A 282 7.54 24.74 3.09
CA THR A 282 7.73 23.29 2.85
C THR A 282 6.81 22.78 1.76
N ARG A 283 5.56 23.27 1.68
CA ARG A 283 4.61 22.92 0.63
C ARG A 283 5.11 23.41 -0.74
N THR A 284 5.58 24.65 -0.81
CA THR A 284 6.15 25.21 -2.05
C THR A 284 7.40 24.44 -2.48
N GLU A 285 8.32 24.16 -1.55
CA GLU A 285 9.51 23.33 -1.81
C GLU A 285 9.15 21.91 -2.29
N PHE A 286 8.03 21.35 -1.80
CA PHE A 286 7.51 20.07 -2.26
C PHE A 286 7.07 20.13 -3.72
N GLU A 287 6.31 21.15 -4.09
CA GLU A 287 5.83 21.36 -5.46
C GLU A 287 6.99 21.62 -6.44
N ASP A 288 7.99 22.39 -6.03
CA ASP A 288 9.17 22.71 -6.83
C ASP A 288 10.19 21.55 -6.90
N GLY A 289 9.97 20.46 -6.15
CA GLY A 289 10.87 19.31 -6.10
C GLY A 289 12.17 19.53 -5.31
N ASN A 290 12.25 20.59 -4.50
CA ASN A 290 13.44 21.02 -3.76
C ASN A 290 13.47 20.53 -2.29
N LEU A 291 12.81 19.42 -1.98
CA LEU A 291 12.71 18.93 -0.61
C LEU A 291 14.02 18.35 -0.07
N ALA A 292 14.25 18.60 1.21
CA ALA A 292 15.30 17.94 2.00
C ALA A 292 15.09 16.41 2.14
N ILE A 293 13.84 15.93 2.02
CA ILE A 293 13.51 14.50 1.99
C ILE A 293 12.96 14.16 0.61
N PRO A 294 13.61 13.28 -0.16
CA PRO A 294 13.12 12.90 -1.47
C PRO A 294 11.79 12.16 -1.34
N ASN A 295 10.92 12.36 -2.33
CA ASN A 295 9.66 11.63 -2.40
C ASN A 295 9.93 10.13 -2.59
N MET A 296 9.59 9.34 -1.57
CA MET A 296 9.82 7.89 -1.51
C MET A 296 9.21 7.11 -2.68
N ILE A 297 8.20 7.66 -3.38
CA ILE A 297 7.63 7.02 -4.55
C ILE A 297 8.67 6.75 -5.64
N LYS A 298 9.73 7.57 -5.75
CA LYS A 298 10.83 7.38 -6.71
C LYS A 298 11.60 6.07 -6.48
N ASP A 299 11.61 5.60 -5.23
CA ASP A 299 12.25 4.34 -4.81
C ASP A 299 11.24 3.18 -4.72
N CYS A 300 10.08 3.29 -5.38
CA CYS A 300 9.04 2.27 -5.40
C CYS A 300 8.88 1.66 -6.80
N ARG A 301 8.53 0.37 -6.85
CA ARG A 301 8.13 -0.30 -8.10
C ARG A 301 6.91 0.33 -8.77
N SER A 302 6.04 0.99 -7.99
CA SER A 302 4.87 1.74 -8.50
C SER A 302 5.21 3.11 -9.07
N TYR A 303 6.48 3.54 -9.06
CA TYR A 303 6.89 4.85 -9.60
C TYR A 303 6.43 5.12 -11.03
N PRO A 304 6.46 4.16 -11.99
CA PRO A 304 6.03 4.42 -13.36
C PRO A 304 4.60 4.97 -13.46
N LEU A 305 3.68 4.48 -12.62
CA LEU A 305 2.30 5.00 -12.56
C LEU A 305 2.25 6.45 -12.05
N TYR A 306 3.00 6.76 -10.99
CA TYR A 306 3.07 8.12 -10.46
C TYR A 306 3.70 9.08 -11.48
N LYS A 307 4.82 8.67 -12.09
CA LYS A 307 5.52 9.42 -13.13
C LYS A 307 4.62 9.70 -14.33
N PHE A 308 3.92 8.68 -14.83
CA PHE A 308 2.97 8.83 -15.93
C PHE A 308 1.92 9.90 -15.61
N VAL A 309 1.31 9.82 -14.42
CA VAL A 309 0.25 10.76 -14.03
C VAL A 309 0.80 12.18 -13.78
N ARG A 310 1.92 12.33 -13.07
CA ARG A 310 2.45 13.65 -12.66
C ARG A 310 3.33 14.31 -13.71
N GLU A 311 4.22 13.57 -14.34
CA GLU A 311 5.22 14.10 -15.26
C GLU A 311 4.73 14.05 -16.71
N GLU A 312 4.19 12.90 -17.17
CA GLU A 312 3.81 12.74 -18.58
C GLU A 312 2.45 13.37 -18.92
N LEU A 313 1.45 13.18 -18.05
CA LEU A 313 0.14 13.82 -18.21
C LEU A 313 0.10 15.24 -17.63
N GLY A 314 1.12 15.65 -16.88
CA GLY A 314 1.18 16.99 -16.26
C GLY A 314 0.02 17.23 -15.30
N THR A 315 -0.37 16.23 -14.51
CA THR A 315 -1.37 16.44 -13.46
C THR A 315 -0.74 17.16 -12.27
N GLU A 316 -1.44 18.14 -11.72
CA GLU A 316 -0.95 18.91 -10.57
C GLU A 316 -1.52 18.38 -9.25
N TYR A 317 -0.90 18.79 -8.15
CA TYR A 317 -1.48 18.58 -6.83
C TYR A 317 -2.69 19.51 -6.64
N LEU A 318 -3.79 18.93 -6.17
CA LEU A 318 -5.01 19.67 -5.90
C LEU A 318 -4.91 20.37 -4.55
N THR A 319 -5.21 21.67 -4.54
CA THR A 319 -5.22 22.52 -3.35
C THR A 319 -6.34 23.54 -3.48
N GLY A 320 -6.93 23.96 -2.35
CA GLY A 320 -7.95 25.01 -2.32
C GLY A 320 -7.43 26.41 -2.67
N GLU A 321 -6.11 26.58 -2.76
CA GLU A 321 -5.45 27.84 -3.12
C GLU A 321 -5.39 28.08 -4.64
N LYS A 322 -5.51 27.01 -5.44
CA LYS A 322 -5.50 27.07 -6.90
C LYS A 322 -6.94 26.94 -7.41
N VAL A 323 -7.24 27.57 -8.54
CA VAL A 323 -8.57 27.51 -9.17
C VAL A 323 -8.86 26.18 -9.88
N ARG A 324 -7.87 25.29 -9.95
CA ARG A 324 -7.98 24.02 -10.67
C ARG A 324 -8.90 23.05 -9.96
N SER A 325 -9.83 22.48 -10.71
CA SER A 325 -10.78 21.49 -10.21
C SER A 325 -10.20 20.06 -10.27
N PRO A 326 -10.67 19.15 -9.41
CA PRO A 326 -10.34 17.73 -9.52
C PRO A 326 -10.76 17.11 -10.86
N GLY A 327 -11.87 17.57 -11.44
CA GLY A 327 -12.40 17.06 -12.71
C GLY A 327 -11.44 17.24 -13.87
N GLU A 328 -10.75 18.38 -13.96
CA GLU A 328 -9.74 18.64 -15.00
C GLU A 328 -8.57 17.65 -14.91
N GLU A 329 -8.16 17.25 -13.71
CA GLU A 329 -7.10 16.25 -13.53
C GLU A 329 -7.61 14.82 -13.82
N PHE A 330 -8.86 14.52 -13.48
CA PHE A 330 -9.50 13.25 -13.83
C PHE A 330 -9.63 13.08 -15.35
N ASP A 331 -10.01 14.13 -16.07
CA ASP A 331 -10.20 14.07 -17.52
C ASP A 331 -8.90 13.76 -18.27
N LYS A 332 -7.76 14.31 -17.81
CA LYS A 332 -6.44 13.98 -18.36
C LYS A 332 -6.13 12.48 -18.24
N VAL A 333 -6.31 11.92 -17.04
CA VAL A 333 -6.03 10.50 -16.77
C VAL A 333 -7.02 9.61 -17.51
N PHE A 334 -8.31 9.93 -17.47
CA PHE A 334 -9.37 9.17 -18.14
C PHE A 334 -9.15 9.13 -19.66
N THR A 335 -8.87 10.28 -20.27
CA THR A 335 -8.58 10.36 -21.72
C THR A 335 -7.35 9.52 -22.08
N ALA A 336 -6.30 9.55 -21.26
CA ALA A 336 -5.10 8.75 -21.49
C ALA A 336 -5.36 7.24 -21.32
N MET A 337 -6.21 6.85 -20.36
CA MET A 337 -6.66 5.46 -20.20
C MET A 337 -7.44 4.97 -21.41
N CYS A 338 -8.40 5.76 -21.90
CA CYS A 338 -9.17 5.43 -23.11
C CYS A 338 -8.28 5.30 -24.36
N ALA A 339 -7.16 6.03 -24.40
CA ALA A 339 -6.15 5.93 -25.46
C ALA A 339 -5.14 4.78 -25.25
N GLY A 340 -5.30 3.95 -24.21
CA GLY A 340 -4.41 2.82 -23.91
C GLY A 340 -3.06 3.19 -23.29
N LYS A 341 -2.81 4.46 -22.96
CA LYS A 341 -1.50 4.95 -22.49
C LYS A 341 -1.12 4.49 -21.08
N LEU A 342 -2.10 4.00 -20.31
CA LEU A 342 -1.85 3.48 -18.95
C LEU A 342 -1.22 2.07 -18.96
N ILE A 343 -1.28 1.34 -20.08
CA ILE A 343 -0.84 -0.06 -20.16
C ILE A 343 0.67 -0.19 -19.88
N ASP A 344 1.51 0.60 -20.55
CA ASP A 344 2.97 0.48 -20.41
C ASP A 344 3.45 0.84 -18.99
N PRO A 345 3.05 1.96 -18.36
CA PRO A 345 3.43 2.26 -16.98
C PRO A 345 2.94 1.21 -15.96
N MET A 346 1.77 0.63 -16.20
CA MET A 346 1.23 -0.45 -15.36
C MET A 346 2.10 -1.71 -15.45
N LEU A 347 2.47 -2.13 -16.66
CA LEU A 347 3.33 -3.30 -16.85
C LEU A 347 4.78 -3.05 -16.44
N GLU A 348 5.27 -1.81 -16.59
CA GLU A 348 6.61 -1.43 -16.11
C GLU A 348 6.73 -1.60 -14.60
N SER A 349 5.64 -1.37 -13.86
CA SER A 349 5.60 -1.59 -12.40
C SER A 349 5.79 -3.06 -12.00
N LEU A 350 5.69 -3.99 -12.96
CA LEU A 350 5.86 -5.43 -12.80
C LEU A 350 7.07 -5.98 -13.57
N LYS A 351 7.91 -5.14 -14.18
CA LYS A 351 9.01 -5.59 -15.06
C LYS A 351 10.04 -6.51 -14.40
N GLU A 352 10.19 -6.40 -13.09
CA GLU A 352 11.10 -7.23 -12.29
C GLU A 352 10.44 -8.53 -11.78
N TRP A 353 9.15 -8.73 -12.06
CA TRP A 353 8.42 -9.88 -11.57
C TRP A 353 8.72 -11.10 -12.44
N ASN A 354 9.16 -12.18 -11.79
CA ASN A 354 9.53 -13.44 -12.45
C ASN A 354 8.36 -14.43 -12.59
N GLY A 355 7.13 -14.01 -12.28
CA GLY A 355 5.93 -14.85 -12.36
C GLY A 355 5.73 -15.84 -11.21
N TYR A 356 6.65 -15.89 -10.23
CA TYR A 356 6.55 -16.75 -9.06
C TYR A 356 6.31 -15.94 -7.78
N HIS A 357 5.69 -16.57 -6.79
CA HIS A 357 5.70 -16.03 -5.44
C HIS A 357 7.11 -16.10 -4.84
N LYS A 358 7.43 -15.17 -3.93
CA LYS A 358 8.75 -15.09 -3.30
C LYS A 358 9.19 -16.40 -2.64
N ILE A 359 8.28 -17.08 -1.93
CA ILE A 359 8.60 -18.36 -1.27
C ILE A 359 8.94 -19.43 -2.31
N GLU A 360 8.20 -19.51 -3.40
CA GLU A 360 8.47 -20.49 -4.46
C GLU A 360 9.76 -20.16 -5.21
N ALA A 361 10.01 -18.88 -5.50
CA ALA A 361 11.27 -18.42 -6.10
C ALA A 361 12.47 -18.69 -5.18
N LEU A 362 12.35 -18.43 -3.87
CA LEU A 362 13.40 -18.73 -2.89
C LEU A 362 13.62 -20.23 -2.72
N MET A 363 12.57 -21.04 -2.75
CA MET A 363 12.70 -22.50 -2.73
C MET A 363 13.39 -23.03 -3.99
N VAL A 364 13.07 -22.51 -5.17
CA VAL A 364 13.74 -22.86 -6.43
C VAL A 364 15.20 -22.41 -6.41
N GLN A 365 15.49 -21.20 -5.93
CA GLN A 365 16.86 -20.70 -5.78
C GLN A 365 17.67 -21.51 -4.76
N GLU A 366 17.07 -21.88 -3.63
CA GLU A 366 17.69 -22.69 -2.60
C GLU A 366 17.93 -24.12 -3.09
N LEU A 367 16.96 -24.70 -3.80
CA LEU A 367 17.14 -25.99 -4.46
C LEU A 367 18.27 -25.93 -5.49
N ALA A 368 18.32 -24.90 -6.33
CA ALA A 368 19.40 -24.69 -7.30
C ALA A 368 20.77 -24.56 -6.63
N ARG A 369 20.87 -23.78 -5.53
CA ARG A 369 22.10 -23.65 -4.72
C ARG A 369 22.53 -24.99 -4.11
N ASN A 370 21.60 -25.73 -3.54
CA ASN A 370 21.88 -27.05 -2.96
C ASN A 370 22.34 -28.04 -4.02
N VAL A 371 21.71 -28.04 -5.18
CA VAL A 371 22.11 -28.88 -6.32
C VAL A 371 23.50 -28.49 -6.85
N GLU A 372 23.82 -27.20 -6.94
CA GLU A 372 25.16 -26.73 -7.31
C GLU A 372 26.22 -27.11 -6.26
N GLY A 373 25.87 -27.06 -4.97
CA GLY A 373 26.71 -27.54 -3.88
C GLY A 373 26.99 -29.05 -3.96
N ILE A 374 25.99 -29.86 -4.32
CA ILE A 374 26.16 -31.30 -4.58
C ILE A 374 27.09 -31.53 -5.78
N LYS A 375 26.92 -30.78 -6.88
CA LYS A 375 27.82 -30.84 -8.04
C LYS A 375 29.28 -30.52 -7.68
N LYS A 376 29.51 -29.46 -6.89
CA LYS A 376 30.86 -29.02 -6.49
C LYS A 376 31.53 -29.97 -5.49
N SER A 377 30.76 -30.63 -4.63
CA SER A 377 31.29 -31.56 -3.62
C SER A 377 31.60 -32.97 -4.17
N GLY A 378 31.10 -33.33 -5.35
CA GLY A 378 31.32 -34.65 -5.95
C GLY A 378 30.59 -35.79 -5.24
N CYS A 379 29.79 -35.50 -4.20
CA CYS A 379 29.00 -36.46 -3.46
C CYS A 379 27.83 -36.95 -4.34
N ARG A 380 27.76 -38.25 -4.60
CA ARG A 380 26.59 -38.86 -5.24
C ARG A 380 25.48 -39.07 -4.19
N PRO A 381 24.20 -38.79 -4.51
CA PRO A 381 23.10 -39.16 -3.63
C PRO A 381 23.13 -40.67 -3.36
N ASP A 382 22.88 -41.06 -2.10
CA ASP A 382 22.80 -42.47 -1.70
C ASP A 382 21.83 -43.26 -2.60
N SER A 383 22.11 -44.54 -2.86
CA SER A 383 21.28 -45.40 -3.73
C SER A 383 19.97 -45.87 -3.09
N LYS A 384 19.81 -45.62 -1.78
CA LYS A 384 18.63 -46.01 -0.99
C LYS A 384 17.92 -44.78 -0.44
N TRP A 385 17.16 -44.08 -1.28
CA TRP A 385 16.16 -43.12 -0.79
C TRP A 385 14.78 -43.77 -0.81
N LEU A 386 14.03 -43.60 0.29
CA LEU A 386 12.74 -44.24 0.55
C LEU A 386 11.73 -44.06 -0.59
N GLU A 387 10.94 -45.11 -0.84
CA GLU A 387 9.76 -45.08 -1.72
C GLU A 387 8.81 -43.95 -1.30
N ASN A 388 8.79 -42.88 -2.09
CA ASN A 388 8.00 -41.68 -1.81
C ASN A 388 6.94 -41.46 -2.89
N SER A 389 5.89 -40.72 -2.55
CA SER A 389 4.71 -40.45 -3.40
C SER A 389 5.06 -39.94 -4.81
N ARG A 390 4.16 -40.15 -5.79
CA ARG A 390 4.31 -39.75 -7.21
C ARG A 390 4.74 -38.27 -7.39
N LYS A 391 4.33 -37.37 -6.49
CA LYS A 391 4.75 -35.95 -6.49
C LYS A 391 6.20 -35.75 -6.07
N THR A 392 6.68 -36.53 -5.10
CA THR A 392 8.07 -36.52 -4.67
C THR A 392 8.97 -37.06 -5.77
N GLN A 393 8.55 -38.13 -6.46
CA GLN A 393 9.30 -38.68 -7.60
C GLN A 393 9.41 -37.67 -8.75
N LEU A 394 8.34 -36.93 -9.07
CA LEU A 394 8.37 -35.86 -10.08
C LEU A 394 9.39 -34.75 -9.76
N VAL A 395 9.46 -34.33 -8.50
CA VAL A 395 10.45 -33.33 -8.05
C VAL A 395 11.86 -33.92 -8.11
N MET A 396 12.05 -35.19 -7.74
CA MET A 396 13.33 -35.87 -7.81
C MET A 396 13.81 -36.06 -9.26
N ASP A 397 12.92 -36.41 -10.18
CA ASP A 397 13.24 -36.57 -11.60
C ASP A 397 13.62 -35.23 -12.22
N ALA A 398 12.92 -34.14 -11.85
CA ALA A 398 13.29 -32.79 -12.27
C ALA A 398 14.65 -32.36 -11.71
N VAL A 399 14.95 -32.66 -10.44
CA VAL A 399 16.25 -32.39 -9.81
C VAL A 399 17.36 -33.21 -10.47
N LYS A 400 17.11 -34.48 -10.79
CA LYS A 400 18.08 -35.36 -11.46
C LYS A 400 18.38 -34.90 -12.88
N GLN A 401 17.35 -34.55 -13.66
CA GLN A 401 17.55 -33.98 -15.00
C GLN A 401 18.31 -32.64 -14.95
N PHE A 402 18.06 -31.80 -13.95
CA PHE A 402 18.80 -30.56 -13.72
C PHE A 402 20.29 -30.81 -13.37
N VAL A 403 20.57 -31.84 -12.56
CA VAL A 403 21.94 -32.27 -12.26
C VAL A 403 22.64 -32.75 -13.54
N ASP A 404 21.98 -33.56 -14.35
CA ASP A 404 22.63 -34.24 -15.48
C ASP A 404 22.79 -33.32 -16.72
N HIS A 405 21.84 -32.40 -16.98
CA HIS A 405 21.76 -31.69 -18.26
C HIS A 405 21.84 -30.15 -18.18
N GLY A 406 21.81 -29.54 -16.98
CA GLY A 406 21.70 -28.09 -16.83
C GLY A 406 20.30 -27.56 -17.21
N CYS A 407 20.03 -26.26 -17.02
CA CYS A 407 18.69 -25.64 -17.16
C CYS A 407 18.04 -25.83 -18.54
N ILE A 408 17.41 -26.97 -18.78
CA ILE A 408 16.53 -27.21 -19.93
C ILE A 408 15.09 -27.27 -19.41
N PRO A 409 14.13 -26.51 -19.98
CA PRO A 409 12.72 -26.61 -19.63
C PRO A 409 12.19 -28.02 -19.90
N VAL A 410 11.65 -28.68 -18.87
CA VAL A 410 11.02 -30.00 -19.00
C VAL A 410 9.51 -29.82 -19.03
N TYR A 411 8.88 -30.15 -20.15
CA TYR A 411 7.43 -30.18 -20.27
C TYR A 411 6.91 -31.53 -19.77
N LEU A 412 6.21 -31.51 -18.64
CA LEU A 412 5.57 -32.71 -18.10
C LEU A 412 4.29 -33.00 -18.89
N THR A 413 4.33 -33.98 -19.80
CA THR A 413 3.11 -34.53 -20.42
C THR A 413 2.31 -35.26 -19.35
N GLN A 414 1.08 -34.81 -19.10
CA GLN A 414 0.14 -35.49 -18.21
C GLN A 414 -0.30 -36.82 -18.86
N HIS A 415 -0.01 -37.94 -18.20
CA HIS A 415 -0.69 -39.22 -18.38
C HIS A 415 -1.59 -39.51 -17.18
#